data_AF-A0A379TVB2-F1
#
_entry.id   AF-A0A379TVB2-F1
#
_cell.length_a   1.000
_cell.length_b   1.000
_cell.length_c   1.000
_cell.angle_alpha   90.00
_cell.angle_beta   90.00
_cell.angle_gamma   90.00
#
_symmetry.space_group_name_H-M   'P 1'
#
loop_
_entity.id
_entity.type
_entity.pdbx_description
1 polymer ?
#
loop_
_entity_poly.entity_id
_entity_poly.type
_entity_poly.pdbx_seq_one_letter_code
_entity_poly.pdbx_strand_id
1 'polypeptide(L)' 'MPLPVRLNPSEIHHDKMQSMTAIAEELTNLIDTGSDEISSKVNALIEKWNIFAVTKFEFSDFRDYHSWISTENL' A
#
# COMPACT_ATOMS: atom_id res chain seq x y z
N MET A 1 23.20 9.67 -17.34
CA MET A 1 22.12 8.92 -18.03
C MET A 1 20.80 9.38 -17.45
N PRO A 2 19.76 9.67 -18.25
CA PRO A 2 18.45 10.04 -17.72
C PRO A 2 17.81 8.83 -17.01
N LEU A 3 17.09 9.10 -15.92
CA LEU A 3 16.31 8.08 -15.22
C LEU A 3 15.29 7.47 -16.18
N PRO A 4 15.21 6.13 -16.28
CA PRO A 4 14.14 5.49 -17.04
C PRO A 4 12.78 5.92 -16.49
N VAL A 5 11.83 6.27 -17.38
CA VAL A 5 10.50 6.80 -17.02
C VAL A 5 9.76 6.00 -15.95
N ARG A 6 9.93 4.67 -15.94
CA ARG A 6 9.37 3.74 -14.94
C ARG A 6 9.91 3.89 -13.51
N LEU A 7 11.01 4.63 -13.34
CA LEU A 7 11.65 4.95 -12.07
C LEU A 7 11.41 6.41 -11.66
N ASN A 8 10.63 7.16 -12.45
CA ASN A 8 10.18 8.47 -12.00
C ASN A 8 9.24 8.29 -10.81
N PRO A 9 9.42 9.04 -9.72
CA PRO A 9 8.47 9.03 -8.62
C PRO A 9 7.09 9.40 -9.16
N SER A 10 6.11 8.53 -8.98
CA SER A 10 4.71 8.93 -9.08
C SER A 10 4.28 9.57 -7.76
N GLU A 11 3.20 10.33 -7.82
CA GLU A 11 2.66 11.03 -6.66
C GLU A 11 2.15 10.00 -5.64
N ILE A 12 2.50 10.17 -4.36
CA ILE A 12 2.03 9.30 -3.30
C ILE A 12 0.52 9.50 -3.16
N HIS A 13 -0.26 8.45 -3.40
CA HIS A 13 -1.71 8.48 -3.23
C HIS A 13 -2.07 8.24 -1.75
N HIS A 14 -2.08 9.30 -0.95
CA HIS A 14 -2.44 9.24 0.48
C HIS A 14 -3.80 8.57 0.74
N ASP A 15 -4.77 8.78 -0.14
CA ASP A 15 -6.10 8.14 -0.08
C ASP A 15 -6.01 6.61 -0.20
N LYS A 16 -5.08 6.10 -1.01
CA LYS A 16 -4.82 4.67 -1.16
C LYS A 16 -4.26 4.08 0.13
N MET A 17 -3.28 4.75 0.74
CA MET A 17 -2.71 4.31 2.01
C MET A 17 -3.74 4.30 3.13
N GLN A 18 -4.53 5.37 3.26
CA GLN A 18 -5.59 5.44 4.28
C GLN A 18 -6.64 4.33 4.09
N SER A 19 -7.03 4.06 2.84
CA SER A 19 -7.97 2.98 2.51
C SER A 19 -7.41 1.61 2.85
N MET A 20 -6.12 1.37 2.59
CA MET A 20 -5.46 0.12 2.97
C MET A 20 -5.38 -0.03 4.49
N THR A 21 -4.98 0.99 5.22
CA THR A 21 -4.93 0.96 6.69
C THR A 21 -6.29 0.61 7.29
N ALA A 22 -7.37 1.23 6.82
CA ALA A 22 -8.73 0.93 7.29
C ALA A 22 -9.14 -0.53 7.05
N ILE A 23 -8.80 -1.10 5.88
CA ILE A 23 -9.09 -2.51 5.58
C ILE A 23 -8.29 -3.45 6.50
N ALA A 24 -7.02 -3.12 6.79
CA ALA A 24 -6.19 -3.90 7.71
C ALA A 24 -6.72 -3.86 9.15
N GLU A 25 -7.14 -2.68 9.62
CA GLU A 25 -7.78 -2.53 10.94
C GLU A 25 -9.09 -3.32 11.03
N GLU A 26 -9.89 -3.34 9.97
CA GLU A 26 -11.14 -4.10 9.98
C GLU A 26 -10.88 -5.62 9.97
N LEU A 27 -9.91 -6.10 9.19
CA LEU A 27 -9.52 -7.51 9.16
C LEU A 27 -8.95 -7.97 10.52
N THR A 28 -8.09 -7.17 11.15
CA THR A 28 -7.52 -7.49 12.47
C THR A 28 -8.59 -7.55 13.56
N ASN A 29 -9.52 -6.59 13.59
CA ASN A 29 -10.68 -6.65 14.49
C ASN A 29 -11.54 -7.90 14.28
N LEU A 30 -11.74 -8.35 13.03
CA LEU A 30 -12.48 -9.57 12.73
C LEU A 30 -11.76 -10.82 13.24
N ILE A 31 -10.43 -10.85 13.14
CA ILE A 31 -9.59 -11.93 13.69
C ILE A 31 -9.72 -11.95 15.23
N ASP A 32 -9.57 -10.78 15.88
CA ASP A 32 -9.60 -10.67 17.34
C ASP A 32 -10.97 -11.01 17.93
N THR A 33 -12.05 -10.77 17.18
CA THR A 33 -13.41 -11.13 17.58
C THR A 33 -13.78 -12.59 17.29
N GLY A 34 -12.87 -13.37 16.71
CA GLY A 34 -13.10 -14.77 16.39
C GLY A 34 -14.10 -14.98 15.25
N SER A 35 -14.16 -14.06 14.29
CA SER A 35 -15.00 -14.22 13.10
C SER A 35 -14.57 -15.43 12.28
N ASP A 36 -15.55 -16.06 11.62
CA ASP A 36 -15.30 -17.17 10.71
C ASP A 36 -14.45 -16.70 9.52
N GLU A 37 -13.33 -17.41 9.27
CA GLU A 37 -12.40 -17.18 8.17
C GLU A 37 -13.09 -17.25 6.81
N ILE A 38 -14.16 -18.05 6.70
CA ILE A 38 -14.92 -18.25 5.45
C ILE A 38 -16.06 -17.24 5.33
N SER A 39 -16.21 -16.33 6.30
CA SER A 39 -17.27 -15.32 6.23
C SER A 39 -17.16 -14.48 4.96
N SER A 40 -18.31 -14.22 4.33
CA SER A 40 -18.40 -13.39 3.13
C SER A 40 -17.80 -12.00 3.34
N LYS A 41 -17.85 -11.49 4.58
CA LYS A 41 -17.26 -10.22 4.98
C LYS A 41 -15.73 -10.24 4.91
N VAL A 42 -15.08 -11.27 5.48
CA VAL A 42 -13.62 -11.42 5.44
C VAL A 42 -13.14 -11.57 4.00
N ASN A 43 -13.81 -12.40 3.20
CA ASN A 43 -13.48 -12.57 1.79
C ASN A 43 -13.58 -11.27 0.98
N ALA A 44 -14.63 -10.47 1.20
CA ALA A 44 -14.79 -9.19 0.54
C ALA A 44 -13.69 -8.17 0.92
N LEU A 45 -13.23 -8.18 2.17
CA LEU A 45 -12.13 -7.33 2.63
C LEU A 45 -10.78 -7.76 2.03
N ILE A 46 -10.52 -9.07 1.95
CA ILE A 46 -9.33 -9.62 1.29
C ILE A 46 -9.32 -9.28 -0.20
N GLU A 47 -10.46 -9.40 -0.89
CA GLU A 47 -10.55 -9.04 -2.32
C GLU A 47 -10.26 -7.55 -2.55
N LYS A 48 -10.82 -6.67 -1.72
CA LYS A 48 -10.51 -5.23 -1.75
C LYS A 48 -9.03 -4.95 -1.47
N TRP A 49 -8.46 -5.59 -0.45
CA TRP A 49 -7.03 -5.48 -0.15
C TRP A 49 -6.18 -5.89 -1.35
N ASN A 50 -6.53 -7.02 -2.00
CA ASN A 50 -5.80 -7.53 -3.16
C ASN A 50 -5.86 -6.58 -4.35
N ILE A 51 -6.96 -5.86 -4.58
CA ILE A 51 -7.02 -4.83 -5.63
C ILE A 51 -5.91 -3.79 -5.40
N PHE A 52 -5.73 -3.32 -4.17
CA PHE A 52 -4.70 -2.33 -3.84
C PHE A 52 -3.28 -2.92 -3.77
N ALA A 53 -3.13 -4.14 -3.28
CA ALA A 53 -1.83 -4.80 -3.06
C ALA A 53 -1.25 -5.46 -4.32
N VAL A 54 -2.10 -5.93 -5.24
CA VAL A 54 -1.68 -6.51 -6.53
C VAL A 54 -1.43 -5.43 -7.57
N THR A 55 -1.93 -4.20 -7.33
CA THR A 55 -1.49 -3.04 -8.11
C THR A 55 0.03 -2.93 -7.96
N LYS A 56 0.78 -3.05 -9.07
CA LYS A 56 2.25 -2.96 -9.07
C LYS A 56 2.67 -1.74 -8.25
N PHE A 57 3.28 -1.98 -7.09
CA PHE A 57 3.88 -0.92 -6.31
C PHE A 57 4.84 -0.15 -7.20
N GLU A 58 4.62 1.16 -7.30
CA GLU A 58 5.49 2.04 -8.08
C GLU A 58 6.68 2.45 -7.19
N PHE A 59 7.77 2.93 -7.80
CA PHE A 59 8.99 3.29 -7.07
C PHE A 59 8.73 4.33 -5.96
N SER A 60 7.67 5.12 -6.09
CA SER A 60 7.13 6.08 -5.11
C SER A 60 6.65 5.46 -3.81
N ASP A 61 6.16 4.22 -3.84
CA ASP A 61 5.64 3.53 -2.65
C ASP A 61 6.76 3.05 -1.71
N PHE A 62 8.03 3.04 -2.17
CA PHE A 62 9.17 2.46 -1.44
C PHE A 62 10.25 3.45 -1.00
N ARG A 63 10.17 4.73 -1.39
CA ARG A 63 11.18 5.70 -0.95
C ARG A 63 10.60 7.06 -0.63
N ASP A 64 10.85 7.46 0.62
CA ASP A 64 11.13 8.85 0.99
C ASP A 64 12.06 9.46 -0.07
N TYR A 65 11.50 10.26 -0.96
CA TYR A 65 12.23 11.11 -1.89
C TYR A 65 13.35 11.90 -1.18
N HIS A 66 13.11 12.26 0.09
CA HIS A 66 14.07 12.91 0.97
C HIS A 66 15.34 12.08 1.27
N SER A 67 15.25 10.75 1.30
CA SER A 67 16.41 9.89 1.59
C SER A 67 17.41 9.87 0.43
N TRP A 68 16.93 9.97 -0.82
CA TRP A 68 17.77 9.95 -2.02
C TRP A 68 18.48 11.28 -2.30
N ILE A 69 17.81 12.42 -2.05
CA ILE A 69 18.43 13.75 -2.19
C ILE A 69 19.45 14.05 -1.08
N SER A 70 19.34 13.42 0.09
CA SER A 70 20.30 13.63 1.18
C SER A 70 21.72 13.10 0.86
N THR A 71 21.83 12.15 -0.06
CA THR A 71 23.12 11.58 -0.50
C THR A 71 23.80 12.33 -1.64
N GLU A 72 23.14 13.29 -2.29
CA GLU A 72 23.74 14.12 -3.36
C GLU A 72 24.32 15.46 -2.86
N ASN A 73 24.33 15.69 -1.54
CA ASN A 73 24.97 16.86 -0.90
C ASN A 73 26.24 16.50 -0.10
N LEU A 74 27.15 15.72 -0.69
CA LEU A 74 28.54 15.54 -0.23
C LEU A 74 29.53 15.52 -1.39
#